data_AF-A0A4Q7YJK1-F1
#
_entry.id   AF-A0A4Q7YJK1-F1
#
_cell.length_a   1.000
_cell.length_b   1.000
_cell.length_c   1.000
_cell.angle_alpha   90.00
_cell.angle_beta   90.00
_cell.angle_gamma   90.00
#
_symmetry.space_group_name_H-M   'P 1'
#
loop_
_entity.id
_entity.type
_entity.pdbx_description
1 polymer ?
#
loop_
_entity_poly.entity_id
_entity_poly.type
_entity_poly.pdbx_seq_one_letter_code
_entity_poly.pdbx_strand_id
1 'polypeptide(L)'
;MLSHKWREGSGNSNGPGGAYRTRMEIWINPACSKCRGALDVLDAEGAAYTVRRYLEDVPSTEEIRELLGRLGLEPWDIARTGEDVAGELGMREWARDTEARERWISALAEHPVLIQRPVITAEDGTALVARSEEAVRDALRRSGPTSV
;
A
#
# COMPACT_ATOMS: atom_id res chain seq x y z
N MET A 1 18.73 15.70 -15.99
CA MET A 1 18.35 14.29 -16.16
C MET A 1 18.41 13.65 -14.78
N LEU A 2 17.30 13.68 -14.04
CA LEU A 2 17.20 12.99 -12.76
C LEU A 2 17.02 11.50 -13.04
N SER A 3 18.11 10.76 -12.93
CA SER A 3 18.07 9.29 -12.90
C SER A 3 17.39 8.88 -11.61
N HIS A 4 16.07 8.78 -11.64
CA HIS A 4 15.31 8.30 -10.49
C HIS A 4 15.72 6.85 -10.21
N LYS A 5 16.43 6.64 -9.11
CA LYS A 5 16.78 5.31 -8.60
C LYS A 5 15.65 4.79 -7.72
N TRP A 6 14.49 4.53 -8.31
CA TRP A 6 13.52 3.65 -7.66
C TRP A 6 14.11 2.25 -7.66
N ARG A 7 14.12 1.57 -6.51
CA ARG A 7 14.35 0.13 -6.50
C ARG A 7 13.01 -0.53 -6.79
N GLU A 8 12.88 -1.10 -7.99
CA GLU A 8 11.74 -1.96 -8.29
C GLU A 8 11.81 -3.18 -7.37
N GLY A 9 10.73 -3.42 -6.62
CA GLY A 9 10.55 -4.67 -5.89
C GLY A 9 10.45 -5.82 -6.89
N SER A 10 11.58 -6.46 -7.20
CA SER A 10 11.60 -7.70 -7.95
C SER A 10 11.00 -8.79 -7.07
N GLY A 11 9.78 -9.23 -7.37
CA GLY A 11 9.22 -10.43 -6.76
C GLY A 11 10.17 -11.61 -6.96
N ASN A 12 10.64 -12.19 -5.86
CA ASN A 12 11.02 -13.59 -5.84
C ASN A 12 11.13 -14.15 -4.41
N SER A 13 10.38 -15.22 -4.17
CA SER A 13 10.70 -16.40 -3.36
C SER A 13 11.04 -16.24 -1.87
N ASN A 14 10.12 -16.76 -1.05
CA ASN A 14 10.32 -17.25 0.31
C ASN A 14 11.71 -17.87 0.55
N GLY A 15 12.43 -17.34 1.55
CA GLY A 15 13.53 -17.99 2.24
C GLY A 15 13.44 -17.66 3.74
N PRO A 16 13.48 -18.65 4.66
CA PRO A 16 13.35 -18.39 6.07
C PRO A 16 14.70 -17.92 6.64
N GLY A 17 14.79 -16.65 6.99
CA GLY A 17 15.85 -16.12 7.84
C GLY A 17 16.66 -14.98 7.22
N GLY A 18 16.51 -13.79 7.80
CA GLY A 18 17.54 -12.74 7.75
C GLY A 18 17.12 -11.42 7.11
N ALA A 19 16.83 -10.44 7.95
CA ALA A 19 16.81 -9.00 7.66
C ALA A 19 15.66 -8.47 6.78
N TYR A 20 14.44 -8.40 7.34
CA TYR A 20 13.53 -7.32 6.97
C TYR A 20 14.19 -6.01 7.46
N ARG A 21 15.01 -5.41 6.60
CA ARG A 21 15.42 -4.03 6.82
C ARG A 21 14.14 -3.22 6.59
N THR A 22 13.49 -2.84 7.68
CA THR A 22 12.50 -1.76 7.82
C THR A 22 12.84 -0.62 6.86
N ARG A 23 12.35 -0.71 5.62
CA ARG A 23 12.49 0.31 4.58
C ARG A 23 11.10 0.64 4.10
N MET A 24 10.86 1.93 3.92
CA MET A 24 9.58 2.45 3.47
C MET A 24 9.18 1.81 2.13
N GLU A 25 7.93 1.41 1.99
CA GLU A 25 7.40 0.83 0.75
C GLU A 25 6.16 1.60 0.31
N ILE A 26 6.06 1.91 -0.99
CA ILE A 26 4.90 2.57 -1.58
C ILE A 26 4.27 1.68 -2.64
N TRP A 27 2.97 1.40 -2.46
CA TRP A 27 2.14 0.69 -3.42
C TRP A 27 1.51 1.71 -4.37
N ILE A 28 1.94 1.66 -5.62
CA ILE A 28 1.44 2.52 -6.69
C ILE A 28 0.98 1.69 -7.88
N ASN A 29 0.22 2.32 -8.77
CA ASN A 29 0.24 1.90 -10.17
C ASN A 29 0.69 3.12 -11.02
N PRO A 30 1.66 2.91 -11.94
CA PRO A 30 2.37 3.95 -12.66
C PRO A 30 1.48 4.82 -13.58
N ALA A 31 0.28 4.35 -13.91
CA ALA A 31 -0.68 5.11 -14.72
C ALA A 31 -1.40 6.24 -13.95
N CYS A 32 -1.24 6.34 -12.63
CA CYS A 32 -1.98 7.33 -11.81
C CYS A 32 -1.17 8.60 -11.54
N SER A 33 -1.69 9.75 -11.99
CA SER A 33 -1.08 11.08 -11.77
C SER A 33 -0.93 11.43 -10.29
N LYS A 34 -1.83 10.96 -9.41
CA LYS A 34 -1.75 11.20 -7.96
C LYS A 34 -0.60 10.42 -7.29
N CYS A 35 -0.22 9.28 -7.86
CA CYS A 35 0.93 8.53 -7.38
C CYS A 35 2.24 9.27 -7.67
N ARG A 36 2.34 10.03 -8.78
CA ARG A 36 3.54 10.83 -9.07
C ARG A 36 3.76 11.93 -8.04
N GLY A 37 2.72 12.65 -7.66
CA GLY A 37 2.84 13.69 -6.63
C GLY A 37 3.33 13.13 -5.28
N ALA A 38 2.89 11.93 -4.89
CA ALA A 38 3.40 11.28 -3.69
C ALA A 38 4.90 10.93 -3.82
N LEU A 39 5.31 10.38 -4.97
CA LEU A 39 6.72 10.07 -5.24
C LEU A 39 7.60 11.33 -5.26
N ASP A 40 7.14 12.41 -5.87
CA ASP A 40 7.87 13.69 -5.93
C ASP A 40 8.15 14.24 -4.52
N VAL A 41 7.19 14.11 -3.60
CA VAL A 41 7.36 14.51 -2.20
C VAL A 41 8.38 13.62 -1.48
N LEU A 42 8.32 12.30 -1.69
CA LEU A 42 9.29 11.37 -1.10
C LEU A 42 10.71 11.63 -1.61
N ASP A 43 10.85 11.91 -2.91
CA ASP A 43 12.13 12.25 -3.55
C ASP A 43 12.67 13.60 -3.06
N ALA A 44 11.82 14.62 -2.95
CA ALA A 44 12.21 15.95 -2.46
C ALA A 44 12.76 15.91 -1.03
N GLU A 45 12.22 15.00 -0.21
CA GLU A 45 12.63 14.79 1.18
C GLU A 45 13.80 13.79 1.31
N GLY A 46 14.28 13.22 0.20
CA GLY A 46 15.40 12.29 0.17
C GLY A 46 15.15 10.96 0.87
N ALA A 47 13.87 10.56 1.02
CA ALA A 47 13.50 9.33 1.69
C ALA A 47 13.92 8.10 0.88
N ALA A 48 14.37 7.05 1.55
CA ALA A 48 14.66 5.77 0.93
C ALA A 48 13.41 4.89 0.93
N TYR A 49 12.84 4.60 -0.24
CA TYR A 49 11.66 3.75 -0.36
C TYR A 49 11.74 2.76 -1.52
N THR A 50 10.91 1.72 -1.43
CA THR A 50 10.72 0.69 -2.45
C THR A 50 9.39 0.91 -3.13
N VAL A 51 9.36 0.78 -4.45
CA VAL A 51 8.13 0.90 -5.23
C VAL A 51 7.60 -0.50 -5.53
N ARG A 52 6.38 -0.79 -5.05
CA ARG A 52 5.65 -2.03 -5.37
C ARG A 52 4.48 -1.73 -6.29
N ARG A 53 4.46 -2.41 -7.44
CA ARG A 53 3.37 -2.32 -8.43
C ARG A 53 2.32 -3.36 -8.08
N TYR A 54 1.48 -3.05 -7.09
CA TYR A 54 0.58 -4.02 -6.45
C TYR A 54 -0.50 -4.64 -7.37
N LEU A 55 -0.69 -4.12 -8.58
CA LEU A 55 -1.54 -4.76 -9.61
C LEU A 55 -0.80 -5.85 -10.41
N GLU A 56 0.53 -5.77 -10.48
CA GLU A 56 1.37 -6.78 -11.12
C GLU A 56 1.90 -7.77 -10.09
N ASP A 57 2.36 -7.25 -8.95
CA ASP A 57 2.78 -8.02 -7.78
C ASP A 57 1.68 -7.99 -6.73
N VAL A 58 0.67 -8.82 -6.98
CA VAL A 58 -0.58 -8.87 -6.22
C VAL A 58 -0.31 -9.35 -4.78
N PRO A 59 -0.72 -8.60 -3.75
CA PRO A 59 -0.55 -9.02 -2.37
C PRO A 59 -1.45 -10.21 -2.05
N SER A 60 -0.90 -11.18 -1.32
CA SER A 60 -1.66 -12.29 -0.76
C SER A 60 -2.63 -11.83 0.33
N THR A 61 -3.61 -12.68 0.68
CA THR A 61 -4.56 -12.40 1.77
C THR A 61 -3.86 -12.18 3.11
N GLU A 62 -2.75 -12.88 3.38
CA GLU A 62 -1.93 -12.69 4.57
C GLU A 62 -1.25 -11.31 4.58
N GLU A 63 -0.64 -10.90 3.47
CA GLU A 63 -0.05 -9.56 3.33
C GLU A 63 -1.11 -8.46 3.52
N ILE A 64 -2.33 -8.65 3.01
CA ILE A 64 -3.43 -7.69 3.20
C ILE A 64 -3.83 -7.62 4.67
N ARG A 65 -3.87 -8.74 5.40
CA ARG A 65 -4.13 -8.72 6.85
C ARG A 65 -3.07 -7.94 7.61
N GLU A 66 -1.81 -8.19 7.29
CA GLU A 66 -0.70 -7.45 7.90
C GLU A 66 -0.86 -5.96 7.61
N LEU A 67 -1.10 -5.59 6.34
CA LEU A 67 -1.31 -4.21 5.95
C LEU A 67 -2.46 -3.56 6.73
N LEU A 68 -3.59 -4.23 6.88
CA LEU A 68 -4.73 -3.75 7.67
C LEU A 68 -4.37 -3.53 9.13
N GLY A 69 -3.60 -4.45 9.72
CA GLY A 69 -3.06 -4.30 11.07
C GLY A 69 -2.16 -3.07 11.21
N ARG A 70 -1.31 -2.81 10.22
CA ARG A 70 -0.41 -1.63 10.18
C ARG A 70 -1.16 -0.32 9.97
N LEU A 71 -2.26 -0.35 9.21
CA LEU A 71 -3.15 0.79 8.98
C LEU A 71 -4.04 1.08 10.21
N GLY A 72 -4.33 0.07 11.02
CA GLY A 72 -5.39 0.15 12.03
C GLY A 72 -6.78 0.34 11.42
N LEU A 73 -6.98 -0.15 10.19
CA LEU A 73 -8.22 0.00 9.42
C LEU A 73 -8.82 -1.37 9.08
N GLU A 74 -10.12 -1.35 8.76
CA GLU A 74 -10.83 -2.53 8.31
C GLU A 74 -10.78 -2.65 6.77
N PRO A 75 -10.98 -3.86 6.19
CA PRO A 75 -10.84 -4.06 4.75
C PRO A 75 -11.82 -3.21 3.92
N TRP A 76 -13.00 -2.91 4.46
CA TRP A 76 -13.96 -2.01 3.79
C TRP A 76 -13.54 -0.53 3.77
N ASP A 77 -12.63 -0.09 4.66
CA ASP A 77 -12.14 1.30 4.69
C ASP A 77 -11.08 1.57 3.60
N ILE A 78 -10.40 0.50 3.17
CA ILE A 78 -9.44 0.51 2.08
C ILE A 78 -9.99 -0.04 0.77
N ALA A 79 -11.26 -0.49 0.74
CA ALA A 79 -11.90 -0.97 -0.48
C ALA A 79 -12.46 0.19 -1.32
N ARG A 80 -12.18 0.16 -2.62
CA ARG A 80 -12.70 1.07 -3.65
C ARG A 80 -14.00 0.52 -4.20
N THR A 81 -15.10 0.82 -3.52
CA THR A 81 -16.46 0.42 -3.94
C THR A 81 -17.00 1.19 -5.16
N GLY A 82 -16.16 2.02 -5.79
CA GLY A 82 -16.48 2.77 -7.00
C GLY A 82 -15.87 2.19 -8.28
N GLU A 83 -15.09 1.12 -8.21
CA GLU A 83 -14.59 0.40 -9.39
C GLU A 83 -15.68 -0.54 -9.94
N ASP A 84 -15.68 -0.80 -11.25
CA ASP A 84 -16.69 -1.64 -11.91
C ASP A 84 -16.77 -3.04 -11.27
N VAL A 85 -15.61 -3.64 -10.95
CA VAL A 85 -15.54 -4.97 -10.32
C VAL A 85 -16.21 -4.98 -8.94
N ALA A 86 -16.22 -3.87 -8.21
CA ALA A 86 -16.93 -3.77 -6.93
C ALA A 86 -18.45 -3.82 -7.13
N GLY A 87 -18.94 -3.25 -8.23
CA GLY A 87 -20.32 -3.30 -8.65
C GLY A 87 -20.74 -4.71 -9.06
N GLU A 88 -19.92 -5.40 -9.86
CA GLU A 88 -20.14 -6.79 -10.29
C GLU A 88 -20.23 -7.76 -9.11
N LEU A 89 -19.39 -7.56 -8.10
CA LEU A 89 -19.36 -8.37 -6.88
C LEU A 89 -20.46 -7.98 -5.86
N GLY A 90 -21.20 -6.91 -6.10
CA GLY A 90 -22.20 -6.38 -5.17
C GLY A 90 -21.62 -5.93 -3.82
N MET A 91 -20.35 -5.48 -3.80
CA MET A 91 -19.62 -5.18 -2.55
C MET A 91 -20.29 -4.11 -1.69
N ARG A 92 -21.11 -3.25 -2.29
CA ARG A 92 -21.85 -2.20 -1.58
C ARG A 92 -22.89 -2.78 -0.60
N GLU A 93 -23.37 -3.99 -0.87
CA GLU A 93 -24.36 -4.69 -0.06
C GLU A 93 -23.73 -5.65 0.96
N TRP A 94 -22.41 -5.82 0.93
CA TRP A 94 -21.73 -6.70 1.86
C TRP A 94 -21.77 -6.12 3.27
N ALA A 95 -21.97 -7.01 4.25
CA ALA A 95 -21.90 -6.62 5.64
C ALA A 95 -20.49 -6.14 6.01
N ARG A 96 -20.42 -5.26 7.02
CA ARG A 96 -19.18 -4.65 7.53
C ARG A 96 -18.97 -5.08 8.97
N ASP A 97 -18.87 -6.39 9.13
CA ASP A 97 -18.69 -7.06 10.41
C ASP A 97 -17.54 -8.08 10.31
N THR A 98 -17.20 -8.66 11.45
CA THR A 98 -16.12 -9.64 11.56
C THR A 98 -16.35 -10.87 10.70
N GLU A 99 -17.60 -11.31 10.50
CA GLU A 99 -17.92 -12.49 9.69
C GLU A 99 -17.68 -12.23 8.19
N ALA A 100 -17.98 -11.01 7.74
CA ALA A 100 -17.73 -10.59 6.37
C ALA A 100 -16.27 -10.19 6.12
N ARG A 101 -15.47 -9.89 7.16
CA ARG A 101 -14.08 -9.42 7.03
C ARG A 101 -13.23 -10.31 6.11
N GLU A 102 -13.36 -11.62 6.27
CA GLU A 102 -12.66 -12.63 5.45
C GLU A 102 -13.01 -12.50 3.96
N ARG A 103 -14.29 -12.35 3.66
CA ARG A 103 -14.80 -12.17 2.29
C ARG A 103 -14.23 -10.90 1.66
N TRP A 104 -14.17 -9.80 2.41
CA TRP A 104 -13.55 -8.57 1.93
C TRP A 104 -12.07 -8.75 1.62
N ILE A 105 -11.31 -9.38 2.51
CA ILE A 105 -9.86 -9.61 2.32
C ILE A 105 -9.61 -10.47 1.08
N SER A 106 -10.36 -11.56 0.90
CA SER A 106 -10.24 -12.42 -0.29
C SER A 106 -10.51 -11.64 -1.56
N ALA A 107 -11.57 -10.83 -1.59
CA ALA A 107 -11.88 -10.00 -2.76
C ALA A 107 -10.78 -8.97 -3.07
N LEU A 108 -10.15 -8.38 -2.05
CA LEU A 108 -9.02 -7.46 -2.24
C LEU A 108 -7.78 -8.17 -2.81
N ALA A 109 -7.54 -9.43 -2.44
CA ALA A 109 -6.44 -10.24 -2.98
C ALA A 109 -6.73 -10.72 -4.41
N GLU A 110 -7.97 -11.14 -4.69
CA GLU A 110 -8.40 -11.57 -6.04
C GLU A 110 -8.46 -10.40 -7.02
N HIS A 111 -8.85 -9.22 -6.52
CA HIS A 111 -9.01 -8.01 -7.31
C HIS A 111 -8.24 -6.86 -6.65
N PRO A 112 -6.91 -6.79 -6.80
CA PRO A 112 -6.10 -5.74 -6.17
C PRO A 112 -6.53 -4.34 -6.58
N VAL A 113 -7.16 -4.15 -7.74
CA VAL A 113 -7.75 -2.87 -8.17
C VAL A 113 -8.72 -2.26 -7.15
N LEU A 114 -9.34 -3.09 -6.31
CA LEU A 114 -10.20 -2.68 -5.21
C LEU A 114 -9.43 -2.04 -4.06
N ILE A 115 -8.12 -2.22 -3.94
CA ILE A 115 -7.32 -1.64 -2.87
C ILE A 115 -7.13 -0.13 -3.13
N GLN A 116 -7.37 0.69 -2.11
CA GLN A 116 -7.15 2.13 -2.16
C GLN A 116 -5.69 2.49 -2.44
N ARG A 117 -5.46 3.66 -3.05
CA ARG A 117 -4.13 4.06 -3.54
C ARG A 117 -3.86 5.53 -3.31
N PRO A 118 -2.57 5.93 -3.26
CA PRO A 118 -1.42 5.08 -2.93
C PRO A 118 -1.46 4.61 -1.47
N VAL A 119 -0.83 3.46 -1.19
CA VAL A 119 -0.60 2.98 0.19
C VAL A 119 0.88 3.08 0.47
N ILE A 120 1.24 3.66 1.61
CA ILE A 120 2.62 3.77 2.06
C ILE A 120 2.75 2.98 3.35
N THR A 121 3.71 2.07 3.39
CA THR A 121 4.18 1.39 4.59
C THR A 121 5.45 2.09 5.06
N ALA A 122 5.44 2.63 6.28
CA ALA A 122 6.56 3.30 6.91
C ALA A 122 7.54 2.32 7.55
N GLU A 123 8.75 2.80 7.87
CA GLU A 123 9.83 1.98 8.47
C GLU A 123 9.52 1.51 9.89
N ASP A 124 8.70 2.26 10.63
CA ASP A 124 8.23 1.89 11.98
C ASP A 124 7.18 0.76 11.98
N GLY A 125 6.84 0.24 10.79
CA GLY A 125 5.83 -0.79 10.60
C GLY A 125 4.41 -0.24 10.53
N THR A 126 4.18 1.06 10.57
CA THR A 126 2.85 1.63 10.31
C THR A 126 2.56 1.71 8.80
N ALA A 127 1.28 1.82 8.45
CA ALA A 127 0.89 2.05 7.06
C ALA A 127 -0.17 3.16 7.00
N LEU A 128 -0.23 3.86 5.87
CA LEU A 128 -1.08 5.02 5.64
C LEU A 128 -1.61 5.00 4.20
N VAL A 129 -2.89 5.34 4.03
CA VAL A 129 -3.45 5.59 2.70
C VAL A 129 -3.16 7.03 2.29
N ALA A 130 -2.18 7.22 1.42
CA ALA A 130 -1.64 8.51 1.02
C ALA A 130 -2.52 9.21 -0.04
N ARG A 131 -3.78 9.47 0.30
CA ARG A 131 -4.77 10.12 -0.59
C ARG A 131 -4.51 11.63 -0.78
N SER A 132 -3.68 12.21 0.10
CA SER A 132 -3.31 13.62 0.14
C SER A 132 -1.82 13.77 0.43
N GLU A 133 -1.26 14.92 0.06
CA GLU A 133 0.14 15.27 0.35
C GLU A 133 0.44 15.24 1.85
N GLU A 134 -0.50 15.66 2.69
CA GLU A 134 -0.37 15.62 4.14
C GLU A 134 -0.17 14.20 4.67
N ALA A 135 -0.86 13.20 4.11
CA ALA A 135 -0.70 11.81 4.49
C ALA A 135 0.67 11.25 4.06
N VAL A 136 1.21 11.70 2.92
CA VAL A 136 2.58 11.37 2.49
C VAL A 136 3.60 11.94 3.49
N ARG A 137 3.44 13.20 3.88
CA ARG A 137 4.30 13.82 4.90
C ARG A 137 4.17 13.16 6.27
N ASP A 138 2.99 12.66 6.62
CA ASP A 138 2.83 11.87 7.86
C ASP A 138 3.61 10.57 7.80
N ALA A 139 3.58 9.86 6.68
CA ALA A 139 4.37 8.66 6.48
C ALA A 139 5.88 8.94 6.55
N LEU A 140 6.33 10.09 6.03
CA LEU A 140 7.72 10.54 6.16
C LEU A 140 8.13 10.84 7.60
N ARG A 141 7.26 11.50 8.40
CA ARG A 141 7.53 11.74 9.82
C ARG A 141 7.69 10.44 10.60
N ARG A 142 6.87 9.43 10.28
CA ARG A 142 6.92 8.09 10.88
C ARG A 142 8.11 7.26 10.40
N SER A 143 8.57 7.54 9.18
CA SER A 143 9.83 7.02 8.62
C SER A 143 11.02 7.94 8.94
N GLY A 144 10.92 8.71 10.03
CA GLY A 144 11.80 9.83 10.34
C GLY A 144 13.29 9.46 10.36
N PRO A 145 14.16 10.47 10.14
CA PRO A 145 15.55 10.25 9.78
C PRO A 145 16.27 9.47 10.87
N THR A 146 17.04 8.46 10.47
CA THR A 146 18.26 8.13 11.23
C THR A 146 19.19 9.34 11.12
N SER A 147 18.88 10.43 11.82
CA SER A 147 19.82 11.52 11.99
C SER A 147 20.80 11.04 13.05
N VAL A 148 21.97 10.63 12.55
CA VAL A 148 23.23 10.60 13.28
C VAL A 148 23.57 11.96 13.89
#